data_AF-A0A9D0ZS60-F1
#
_entry.id   AF-A0A9D0ZS60-F1
#
_cell.length_a   1.000
_cell.length_b   1.000
_cell.length_c   1.000
_cell.angle_alpha   90.00
_cell.angle_beta   90.00
_cell.angle_gamma   90.00
#
_symmetry.space_group_name_H-M   'P 1'
#
loop_
_entity.id
_entity.type
_entity.pdbx_description
1 polymer ?
#
loop_
_entity_poly.entity_id
_entity_poly.type
_entity_poly.pdbx_seq_one_letter_code
_entity_poly.pdbx_strand_id
1 'polypeptide(L)' 'MKKNIYTIIGKNIKKYRKANGLTQEQLALKTNLSYGFIKNLEAKSVRATISIETLELIAECLNVKIGNFFEDDYDN' A
#
# COMPACT_ATOMS: atom_id res chain seq x y z
N MET A 1 19.58 7.24 3.38
CA MET A 1 18.62 6.62 4.34
C MET A 1 18.28 5.23 3.81
N LYS A 2 18.50 4.15 4.56
CA LYS A 2 18.21 2.78 4.09
C LYS A 2 16.71 2.68 3.75
N LYS A 3 16.36 2.35 2.51
CA LYS A 3 14.98 2.01 2.14
C LYS A 3 14.60 0.75 2.93
N ASN A 4 13.45 0.79 3.59
CA ASN A 4 12.89 -0.36 4.28
C ASN A 4 11.76 -0.94 3.44
N ILE A 5 11.59 -2.27 3.45
CA ILE A 5 10.51 -2.96 2.75
C ILE A 5 9.12 -2.38 3.05
N TYR A 6 8.87 -1.95 4.30
CA TYR A 6 7.62 -1.29 4.67
C TYR A 6 7.39 0.02 3.90
N THR A 7 8.45 0.78 3.63
CA THR A 7 8.38 2.02 2.84
C THR A 7 8.11 1.73 1.36
N ILE A 8 8.68 0.66 0.82
CA ILE A 8 8.45 0.22 -0.57
C ILE A 8 6.99 -0.19 -0.75
N ILE A 9 6.49 -1.04 0.15
CA ILE A 9 5.08 -1.48 0.19
C ILE A 9 4.14 -0.28 0.24
N GLY A 10 4.32 0.62 1.21
CA GLY A 10 3.46 1.81 1.35
C GLY A 10 3.46 2.72 0.12
N LYS A 11 4.63 2.90 -0.51
CA LYS A 11 4.77 3.65 -1.77
C LYS A 11 3.99 2.97 -2.91
N ASN A 12 4.10 1.66 -3.05
CA ASN A 12 3.45 0.91 -4.12
C ASN A 12 1.94 0.81 -3.94
N ILE A 13 1.44 0.60 -2.72
CA ILE A 13 0.01 0.67 -2.42
C ILE A 13 -0.54 2.04 -2.83
N LYS A 14 0.16 3.13 -2.48
CA LYS A 14 -0.22 4.49 -2.91
C LYS A 14 -0.21 4.66 -4.44
N LYS A 15 0.81 4.11 -5.12
CA LYS A 15 0.95 4.13 -6.59
C LYS A 15 -0.26 3.47 -7.24
N TYR A 16 -0.57 2.23 -6.86
CA TYR A 16 -1.67 1.47 -7.44
C TYR A 16 -3.05 2.00 -7.04
N ARG A 17 -3.22 2.50 -5.81
CA ARG A 17 -4.46 3.19 -5.40
C ARG A 17 -4.76 4.38 -6.29
N LYS A 18 -3.77 5.22 -6.56
CA LYS A 18 -3.92 6.39 -7.44
C LYS A 18 -4.19 5.97 -8.89
N ALA A 19 -3.54 4.91 -9.38
CA ALA A 19 -3.81 4.37 -10.71
C ALA A 19 -5.26 3.88 -10.87
N ASN A 20 -5.86 3.39 -9.79
CA ASN A 20 -7.28 3.00 -9.72
C ASN A 20 -8.23 4.19 -9.46
N GLY A 21 -7.73 5.43 -9.38
CA GLY A 21 -8.57 6.62 -9.15
C GLY A 21 -9.22 6.68 -7.75
N LEU A 22 -8.74 5.90 -6.78
CA LEU A 22 -9.33 5.82 -5.45
C LEU A 22 -8.70 6.84 -4.49
N THR A 23 -9.50 7.43 -3.61
CA THR A 23 -9.00 8.12 -2.41
C THR A 23 -8.57 7.11 -1.33
N GLN A 24 -7.83 7.57 -0.32
CA GLN A 24 -7.46 6.73 0.82
C GLN A 24 -8.69 6.23 1.59
N GLU A 25 -9.72 7.08 1.73
CA GLU A 25 -11.00 6.72 2.36
C GLU A 25 -11.75 5.68 1.53
N GLN A 26 -11.77 5.82 0.20
CA GLN A 26 -12.41 4.84 -0.68
C GLN A 26 -11.70 3.49 -0.65
N LEU A 27 -10.37 3.46 -0.59
CA LEU A 27 -9.62 2.21 -0.41
C LEU A 27 -9.97 1.58 0.93
N ALA A 28 -9.94 2.36 2.02
CA ALA A 28 -10.28 1.91 3.36
C ALA A 28 -11.69 1.27 3.40
N LEU A 29 -12.69 1.93 2.82
CA LEU A 29 -14.05 1.42 2.72
C LEU A 29 -14.13 0.11 1.93
N LYS A 30 -13.46 0.02 0.77
CA LYS A 30 -13.48 -1.17 -0.09
C LYS A 30 -12.81 -2.39 0.55
N THR A 31 -11.76 -2.17 1.34
CA THR A 31 -11.03 -3.24 2.04
C THR A 31 -11.53 -3.48 3.46
N ASN A 32 -12.58 -2.78 3.91
CA ASN A 32 -13.04 -2.80 5.30
C ASN A 32 -11.90 -2.54 6.33
N LEU A 33 -11.00 -1.62 5.99
CA LEU A 33 -9.90 -1.18 6.85
C LEU A 33 -10.19 0.22 7.38
N SER A 34 -9.52 0.62 8.47
CA SER A 34 -9.66 2.00 8.96
C SER A 34 -8.92 2.98 8.04
N TYR A 35 -9.51 4.16 7.84
CA TYR A 35 -8.84 5.24 7.10
C TYR A 35 -7.47 5.59 7.70
N GLY A 36 -7.37 5.63 9.03
CA GLY A 36 -6.12 5.88 9.74
C GLY A 36 -5.04 4.85 9.44
N PHE A 37 -5.42 3.57 9.29
CA PHE A 37 -4.50 2.52 8.87
C PHE A 37 -3.97 2.75 7.46
N ILE A 38 -4.85 2.99 6.47
CA ILE A 38 -4.44 3.29 5.08
C ILE A 38 -3.56 4.55 5.01
N LYS A 39 -3.93 5.61 5.74
CA LYS A 39 -3.15 6.84 5.83
C LYS A 39 -1.73 6.59 6.36
N ASN A 40 -1.61 5.81 7.44
CA ASN A 40 -0.32 5.48 8.05
C ASN A 40 0.51 4.56 7.15
N LEU A 41 -0.14 3.60 6.47
CA LEU A 41 0.50 2.67 5.53
C LEU A 41 1.17 3.41 4.37
N GLU A 42 0.54 4.47 3.85
CA GLU A 42 1.08 5.28 2.75
C GLU A 42 2.00 6.43 3.19
N ALA A 43 2.17 6.65 4.51
CA ALA A 43 2.97 7.73 5.05
C ALA A 43 4.46 7.35 5.10
N LYS A 44 5.35 8.26 4.66
CA LYS A 44 6.80 8.03 4.69
C LYS A 44 7.39 8.02 6.10
N SER A 45 6.72 8.66 7.05
CA SER A 45 7.21 8.89 8.42
C SER A 45 6.69 7.87 9.44
N VAL A 46 5.77 6.99 9.05
CA VAL A 46 5.13 6.04 9.97
C VAL A 46 5.51 4.62 9.58
N ARG A 47 5.99 3.84 10.55
CA ARG A 47 6.18 2.40 10.36
C ARG A 47 4.87 1.68 10.66
N ALA A 48 4.07 1.42 9.63
CA ALA A 48 2.90 0.56 9.73
C ALA A 48 3.32 -0.89 9.46
N THR A 49 3.14 -1.77 10.44
CA THR A 49 3.19 -3.22 10.23
C THR A 49 1.87 -3.68 9.62
N ILE A 50 1.92 -4.62 8.70
CA ILE A 50 0.76 -5.16 7.99
C ILE A 50 0.92 -6.68 7.83
N SER A 51 -0.18 -7.43 7.93
CA SER A 51 -0.15 -8.87 7.68
C SER A 51 -0.13 -9.17 6.18
N ILE A 52 0.30 -10.37 5.80
CA ILE A 52 0.24 -10.83 4.41
C ILE A 52 -1.22 -10.91 3.92
N GLU A 53 -2.15 -11.35 4.77
CA GLU A 53 -3.57 -11.41 4.45
C GLU A 53 -4.15 -10.04 4.08
N THR A 54 -3.81 -8.99 4.86
CA THR A 54 -4.25 -7.63 4.55
C THR A 54 -3.59 -7.08 3.28
N LEU A 55 -2.35 -7.47 3.00
CA LEU A 55 -1.71 -7.13 1.72
C LEU A 55 -2.42 -7.79 0.55
N GLU A 56 -2.79 -9.07 0.65
CA GLU A 56 -3.54 -9.77 -0.40
C GLU A 56 -4.89 -9.09 -0.65
N LEU A 57 -5.63 -8.76 0.40
CA LEU A 57 -6.89 -8.04 0.31
C LEU A 57 -6.76 -6.68 -0.42
N ILE A 58 -5.71 -5.93 -0.12
CA ILE A 58 -5.43 -4.66 -0.80
C ILE A 58 -5.04 -4.91 -2.27
N ALA A 59 -4.28 -5.97 -2.56
CA ALA A 59 -3.89 -6.34 -3.91
C ALA A 59 -5.10 -6.69 -4.78
N GLU A 60 -6.01 -7.52 -4.26
CA GLU A 60 -7.29 -7.86 -4.89
C GLU A 60 -8.14 -6.61 -5.15
N CYS A 61 -8.28 -5.74 -4.15
CA CYS A 61 -9.05 -4.49 -4.28
C CYS A 61 -8.47 -3.56 -5.35
N LEU A 62 -7.14 -3.54 -5.53
CA LEU A 62 -6.45 -2.71 -6.50
C LEU A 62 -6.22 -3.41 -7.84
N ASN A 63 -6.68 -4.67 -7.98
CA ASN A 63 -6.52 -5.52 -9.15
C ASN A 63 -5.04 -5.65 -9.61
N VAL A 64 -4.15 -5.93 -8.66
CA VAL A 64 -2.71 -6.15 -8.89
C VAL A 64 -2.25 -7.43 -8.19
N LYS A 65 -1.10 -7.98 -8.58
CA LYS A 65 -0.51 -9.09 -7.82
C LYS A 65 0.14 -8.54 -6.55
N ILE A 66 0.04 -9.28 -5.44
CA ILE A 66 0.68 -8.89 -4.17
C ILE A 66 2.19 -8.65 -4.32
N GLY A 67 2.86 -9.40 -5.23
CA GLY A 67 4.28 -9.24 -5.55
C GLY A 67 4.66 -7.83 -6.00
N ASN A 68 3.75 -7.12 -6.67
CA ASN A 68 3.97 -5.75 -7.14
C ASN A 68 4.18 -4.75 -6.00
N PHE A 69 3.76 -5.06 -4.77
CA PHE A 69 4.02 -4.20 -3.62
C PHE A 69 5.48 -4.23 -3.15
N PHE A 70 6.23 -5.27 -3.52
CA PHE A 70 7.63 -5.45 -3.11
C PHE A 70 8.64 -4.93 -4.15
N GLU A 71 8.17 -4.51 -5.33
CA GLU A 71 9.00 -3.96 -6.40
C GLU A 71 9.56 -2.59 -5.98
N ASP A 72 10.87 -2.48 -5.81
CA ASP A 72 11.52 -1.18 -5.70
C ASP A 72 11.88 -0.71 -7.12
N ASP A 73 11.36 0.45 -7.52
CA ASP A 73 11.79 1.10 -8.77
C ASP A 73 13.26 1.54 -8.58
N TYR A 74 14.21 0.62 -8.74
CA TYR A 74 15.60 0.94 -9.01
C TYR A 74 15.70 1.22 -10.52
N ASP A 75 15.61 2.49 -10.89
CA ASP A 75 16.45 2.97 -11.98
C ASP A 75 17.90 2.80 -11.52
N ASN A 76 18.74 2.17 -12.36
CA ASN A 76 20.19 2.09 -12.19
C ASN A 76 20.79 3.46 -11.86
#